data_AF-A0A523Y4I0-F1
#
_entry.id   AF-A0A523Y4I0-F1
#
_cell.length_a   1.000
_cell.length_b   1.000
_cell.length_c   1.000
_cell.angle_alpha   90.00
_cell.angle_beta   90.00
_cell.angle_gamma   90.00
#
_symmetry.space_group_name_H-M   'P 1'
#
loop_
_entity.id
_entity.type
_entity.pdbx_description
1 polymer ?
#
loop_
_entity_poly.entity_id
_entity_poly.type
_entity_poly.pdbx_seq_one_letter_code
_entity_poly.pdbx_strand_id
1 'polypeptide(L)' 'MTSWIAGLIVTDELVCDGCGKVMRHPERYGYICEEGETPLCLCEDCSRARGYLKQKRDEKGREMETFL' A
#
# COMPACT_ATOMS: atom_id res chain seq x y z
N MET A 1 1.00 -5.84 20.36
CA MET A 1 0.24 -5.52 19.14
C MET A 1 1.20 -4.85 18.18
N THR A 2 1.87 -5.67 17.39
CA THR A 2 2.84 -5.20 16.39
C THR A 2 2.12 -5.20 15.05
N SER A 3 1.96 -4.02 14.45
CA SER A 3 1.41 -3.84 13.11
C SER A 3 2.48 -3.13 12.26
N TRP A 4 2.69 -3.61 11.05
CA TRP A 4 3.61 -3.01 10.10
C TRP A 4 3.04 -3.06 8.68
N ILE A 5 3.52 -2.16 7.84
CA ILE A 5 3.16 -2.09 6.44
C ILE A 5 4.41 -1.99 5.57
N ALA A 6 4.40 -2.67 4.43
CA ALA A 6 5.41 -2.51 3.38
C ALA A 6 4.77 -2.02 2.09
N GLY A 7 5.44 -1.08 1.43
CA GLY A 7 5.16 -0.73 0.05
C GLY A 7 5.89 -1.66 -0.90
N LEU A 8 5.15 -2.37 -1.74
CA LEU A 8 5.67 -3.34 -2.70
C LEU A 8 5.23 -2.99 -4.13
N ILE A 9 5.85 -3.64 -5.12
CA ILE A 9 5.50 -3.53 -6.53
C ILE A 9 4.97 -4.89 -6.98
N VAL A 10 3.84 -4.89 -7.68
CA VAL A 10 3.26 -6.11 -8.25
C VAL A 10 4.23 -6.68 -9.30
N THR A 11 4.48 -7.99 -9.24
CA THR A 11 5.33 -8.71 -10.20
C THR A 11 4.54 -9.42 -11.31
N ASP A 12 3.27 -9.77 -11.06
CA ASP A 12 2.36 -10.37 -12.05
C ASP A 12 0.96 -9.76 -11.91
N GLU A 13 -0.02 -10.51 -11.38
CA GLU A 13 -1.35 -10.01 -11.02
C GLU A 13 -1.62 -10.19 -9.51
N LEU A 14 -2.27 -9.21 -8.89
CA LEU A 14 -2.68 -9.27 -7.48
C LEU A 14 -4.05 -8.60 -7.31
N VAL A 15 -4.94 -9.19 -6.52
CA VAL A 15 -6.27 -8.61 -6.25
C VAL A 15 -6.21 -7.76 -4.99
N CYS A 16 -6.78 -6.56 -5.05
CA CYS A 16 -6.92 -5.67 -3.91
C CYS A 16 -8.02 -6.18 -2.97
N ASP A 17 -7.69 -6.41 -1.70
CA ASP A 17 -8.66 -6.86 -0.68
C ASP A 17 -9.69 -5.77 -0.30
N GLY A 18 -9.44 -4.52 -0.68
CA GLY A 18 -10.33 -3.40 -0.40
C GLY A 18 -11.42 -3.18 -1.44
N CYS A 19 -11.07 -3.26 -2.73
CA CYS A 19 -11.97 -2.90 -3.83
C CYS A 19 -12.11 -3.97 -4.92
N GLY A 20 -11.42 -5.11 -4.79
CA GLY A 20 -11.43 -6.19 -5.77
C GLY A 20 -10.72 -5.86 -7.09
N LYS A 21 -10.10 -4.69 -7.22
CA LYS A 21 -9.31 -4.33 -8.40
C LYS A 21 -8.17 -5.33 -8.60
N VAL A 22 -8.04 -5.85 -9.81
CA VAL A 22 -6.82 -6.57 -10.25
C VAL A 22 -5.74 -5.53 -10.53
N MET A 23 -4.66 -5.57 -9.75
CA MET A 23 -3.45 -4.77 -9.90
C MET A 23 -2.42 -5.59 -10.68
N ARG A 24 -1.66 -4.94 -11.56
CA ARG A 24 -0.66 -5.60 -12.41
C ARG A 24 0.70 -4.94 -12.30
N HIS A 25 1.76 -5.62 -12.70
CA HIS A 25 3.08 -4.99 -12.83
C HIS A 25 3.01 -3.74 -13.73
N PRO A 26 3.62 -2.59 -13.36
CA PRO A 26 4.41 -2.29 -12.16
C PRO A 26 3.66 -1.49 -11.08
N GLU A 27 2.35 -1.71 -10.89
CA GLU A 27 1.56 -1.01 -9.88
C GLU A 27 2.10 -1.25 -8.46
N ARG A 28 2.02 -0.22 -7.61
CA ARG A 28 2.37 -0.29 -6.19
C ARG A 28 1.18 -0.75 -5.36
N TYR A 29 1.46 -1.44 -4.27
CA TYR A 29 0.46 -1.84 -3.29
C TYR A 29 1.04 -1.85 -1.87
N GLY A 30 0.16 -1.73 -0.88
CA GLY A 30 0.49 -1.88 0.53
C GLY A 30 0.24 -3.31 0.98
N TYR A 31 1.22 -3.92 1.65
CA TYR A 31 1.09 -5.19 2.35
C TYR A 31 1.01 -4.90 3.86
N ILE A 32 -0.17 -5.11 4.46
CA ILE A 32 -0.46 -4.79 5.85
C ILE A 32 -0.45 -6.10 6.65
N CYS A 33 0.42 -6.19 7.65
CA CYS A 33 0.52 -7.34 8.52
C CYS A 33 0.17 -6.93 9.96
N GLU A 34 -0.93 -7.48 10.47
CA GLU A 34 -1.38 -7.29 11.85
C GLU A 34 -1.29 -8.61 12.61
N GLU A 35 -0.81 -8.56 13.84
CA GLU A 35 -0.59 -9.75 14.67
C GLU A 35 -1.90 -10.49 14.94
N GLY A 36 -2.01 -11.72 14.43
CA GLY A 36 -3.20 -12.57 14.58
C GLY A 36 -4.23 -12.43 13.45
N GLU A 37 -3.98 -11.58 12.46
CA GLU A 37 -4.86 -11.40 11.30
C GLU A 37 -4.22 -11.91 9.99
N THR A 38 -5.06 -12.16 8.99
CA THR A 38 -4.57 -12.47 7.65
C THR A 38 -4.03 -11.17 7.02
N PRO A 39 -2.83 -11.19 6.42
CA PRO A 39 -2.29 -10.00 5.77
C PRO A 39 -3.21 -9.47 4.67
N LEU A 40 -3.28 -8.15 4.54
CA LEU A 40 -4.07 -7.47 3.51
C LEU A 40 -3.18 -6.88 2.43
N CYS A 41 -3.59 -7.03 1.18
CA CYS A 41 -3.01 -6.41 0.00
C CYS A 41 -3.94 -5.33 -0.52
N LEU A 42 -3.54 -4.06 -0.42
CA LEU A 42 -4.36 -2.92 -0.82
C LEU A 42 -3.69 -2.11 -1.93
N CYS A 43 -4.46 -1.73 -2.95
CA CYS A 43 -4.01 -0.77 -3.97
C CYS A 43 -3.75 0.61 -3.33
N GLU A 44 -2.97 1.46 -4.03
CA GLU A 44 -2.66 2.81 -3.53
C GLU A 44 -3.91 3.62 -3.15
N ASP A 45 -5.01 3.52 -3.90
CA ASP A 45 -6.25 4.25 -3.58
C ASP A 45 -6.90 3.76 -2.28
N CYS A 46 -6.98 2.44 -2.07
CA CYS A 46 -7.50 1.88 -0.82
C CYS A 46 -6.55 2.17 0.35
N SER A 47 -5.24 2.11 0.12
CA SER A 47 -4.24 2.50 1.12
C SER A 47 -4.36 3.97 1.49
N ARG A 48 -4.57 4.86 0.52
CA ARG A 48 -4.79 6.30 0.75
C ARG A 48 -6.07 6.53 1.56
N ALA A 49 -7.18 5.91 1.15
CA ALA A 49 -8.46 6.04 1.83
C ALA A 49 -8.43 5.54 3.29
N ARG A 50 -7.60 4.55 3.59
CA ARG A 50 -7.40 4.00 4.94
C ARG A 50 -6.27 4.68 5.73
N GLY A 51 -5.60 5.68 5.16
CA GLY A 51 -4.54 6.43 5.83
C GLY A 51 -3.18 5.72 5.89
N TYR A 52 -2.98 4.67 5.09
CA TYR A 52 -1.74 3.91 5.00
C TYR A 52 -0.67 4.54 4.10
N LEU A 53 -1.00 5.64 3.41
CA LEU A 53 -0.06 6.46 2.66
C LEU A 53 0.14 7.80 3.36
N LYS A 54 1.40 8.19 3.56
CA LYS A 54 1.79 9.54 3.99
C LYS A 54 2.37 10.32 2.82
N GLN A 55 1.90 11.54 2.68
CA GLN A 55 2.56 12.53 1.85
C GLN A 55 3.83 13.02 2.56
N LYS A 56 4.96 12.93 1.87
CA LYS A 56 6.21 13.58 2.23
C LYS A 56 6.60 14.54 1.14
N ARG A 57 7.15 15.68 1.56
CA ARG A 57 7.82 16.61 0.65
C ARG A 57 9.30 16.27 0.63
N ASP A 58 9.86 16.07 -0.55
CA ASP A 58 11.30 15.85 -0.68
C ASP A 58 12.08 17.17 -0.49
N GLU A 59 13.41 17.08 -0.42
CA GLU A 59 14.31 18.24 -0.26
C GLU A 59 14.23 19.23 -1.44
N LYS A 60 13.63 18.81 -2.56
CA LYS A 60 13.40 19.63 -3.77
C LYS A 60 11.97 20.16 -3.84
N GLY A 61 11.15 19.97 -2.79
CA GLY A 61 9.79 20.48 -2.71
C GLY A 61 8.74 19.64 -3.45
N ARG A 62 9.10 18.48 -4.02
CA ARG A 62 8.19 17.56 -4.70
C ARG A 62 7.39 16.74 -3.69
N GLU A 63 6.12 16.55 -3.97
CA GLU A 63 5.25 15.69 -3.16
C GLU A 63 5.44 14.22 -3.58
N MET A 64 5.70 13.35 -2.61
CA MET A 64 5.80 11.91 -2.79
C MET A 64 4.95 11.19 -1.74
N GLU A 65 4.23 10.15 -2.17
CA GLU A 65 3.49 9.27 -1.26
C GLU A 65 4.34 8.04 -0.90
N THR A 66 4.50 7.80 0.40
CA THR A 66 5.15 6.61 0.96
C THR A 66 4.19 5.83 1.84
N PHE A 67 4.33 4.51 1.84
CA PHE A 67 3.65 3.66 2.82
C PHE A 67 4.24 3.88 4.22
N LEU A 68 3.40 3.69 5.24
CA LEU A 68 3.66 4.06 6.64
C LEU A 68 4.76 3.28 7.35
#